data_AF-A0AAV9Z4D9-F1
#
_entry.id   AF-A0AAV9Z4D9-F1
#
_cell.length_a   1.000
_cell.length_b   1.000
_cell.length_c   1.000
_cell.angle_alpha   90.00
_cell.angle_beta   90.00
_cell.angle_gamma   90.00
#
_symmetry.space_group_name_H-M   'P 1'
#
loop_
_entity.id
_entity.type
_entity.pdbx_description
1 polymer ?
#
loop_
_entity_poly.entity_id
_entity_poly.type
_entity_poly.pdbx_seq_one_letter_code
_entity_poly.pdbx_strand_id
1 'polypeptide(L)' 'PVNSREWMEELLRTRAQVREVYPHQLEMSMHINAGEDVFCVAGTSMGKTLVLQSGPIAAQARGEKGIALMIVPTKIL' A
#
# COMPACT_ATOMS: atom_id res chain seq x y z
N PRO A 1 -3.18 12.65 -11.31
CA PRO A 1 -1.88 12.49 -12.02
C PRO A 1 -1.15 11.25 -11.51
N VAL A 2 -0.18 10.68 -12.21
CA VAL A 2 0.61 9.56 -11.64
C VAL A 2 1.26 10.02 -10.33
N ASN A 3 1.23 9.17 -9.30
CA ASN A 3 1.66 9.46 -7.93
C ASN A 3 0.83 10.53 -7.19
N SER A 4 -0.30 11.02 -7.73
CA SER A 4 -1.22 11.85 -6.95
C SER A 4 -2.03 11.02 -5.97
N ARG A 5 -2.65 11.69 -4.98
CA ARG A 5 -3.47 11.04 -3.96
C ARG A 5 -4.64 10.28 -4.57
N GLU A 6 -5.33 10.88 -5.53
CA GLU A 6 -6.49 10.29 -6.22
C GLU A 6 -6.07 9.09 -7.07
N TRP A 7 -4.89 9.17 -7.69
CA TRP A 7 -4.33 8.05 -8.45
C TRP A 7 -3.99 6.87 -7.53
N MET A 8 -3.39 7.15 -6.38
CA MET A 8 -3.07 6.11 -5.39
C MET A 8 -4.36 5.47 -4.85
N GLU A 9 -5.35 6.29 -4.50
CA GLU A 9 -6.64 5.82 -4.00
C GLU A 9 -7.33 4.90 -5.01
N GLU A 10 -7.41 5.32 -6.28
CA GLU A 10 -8.01 4.51 -7.34
C GLU A 10 -7.23 3.21 -7.58
N LEU A 11 -5.89 3.30 -7.58
CA LEU A 11 -5.01 2.15 -7.78
C LEU A 11 -5.21 1.11 -6.69
N LEU A 12 -5.16 1.52 -5.41
CA LEU A 12 -5.33 0.64 -4.27
C LEU A 12 -6.74 0.04 -4.25
N ARG A 13 -7.77 0.84 -4.54
CA ARG A 13 -9.15 0.39 -4.64
C ARG A 13 -9.31 -0.72 -5.68
N THR A 14 -8.77 -0.50 -6.88
CA THR A 14 -8.86 -1.44 -8.01
C THR A 14 -8.07 -2.71 -7.74
N ARG A 15 -6.85 -2.59 -7.18
CA ARG A 15 -5.98 -3.74 -6.92
C ARG A 15 -6.46 -4.60 -5.76
N ALA A 16 -7.01 -3.99 -4.72
CA ALA A 16 -7.52 -4.70 -3.55
C ALA A 16 -8.99 -5.14 -3.68
N GLN A 17 -9.68 -4.73 -4.75
CA GLN A 17 -11.12 -4.97 -4.97
C GLN A 17 -11.99 -4.52 -3.77
N VAL A 18 -11.60 -3.41 -3.15
CA VAL A 18 -12.34 -2.81 -2.03
C VAL A 18 -13.22 -1.68 -2.55
N ARG A 19 -14.28 -1.35 -1.81
CA ARG A 19 -15.14 -0.22 -2.15
C ARG A 19 -14.47 1.12 -1.88
N GLU A 20 -13.79 1.22 -0.74
CA GLU A 20 -13.16 2.44 -0.24
C GLU A 20 -11.83 2.08 0.42
N VAL A 21 -10.86 2.99 0.30
CA VAL A 21 -9.56 2.89 0.98
C VAL A 21 -9.66 3.69 2.27
N TYR A 22 -9.27 3.10 3.40
CA TYR A 22 -9.32 3.83 4.67
C TYR A 22 -8.32 4.99 4.67
N PRO A 23 -8.60 6.10 5.39
CA PRO A 23 -7.73 7.27 5.39
C PRO A 23 -6.28 6.96 5.75
N HIS A 24 -6.05 6.12 6.77
CA HIS A 24 -4.70 5.71 7.18
C HIS A 24 -4.01 4.86 6.12
N GLN A 25 -4.76 4.05 5.36
CA GLN A 25 -4.15 3.24 4.30
C GLN A 25 -3.63 4.12 3.17
N LEU A 26 -4.43 5.10 2.76
CA LEU A 26 -4.09 6.02 1.69
C LEU A 26 -2.93 6.93 2.10
N GLU A 27 -2.97 7.50 3.30
CA GLU A 27 -1.91 8.36 3.82
C GLU A 27 -0.57 7.62 3.90
N MET A 28 -0.54 6.45 4.55
CA MET A 28 0.69 5.67 4.67
C MET A 28 1.22 5.20 3.30
N SER A 29 0.33 4.85 2.36
CA SER A 29 0.71 4.45 1.01
C SER A 29 1.33 5.62 0.22
N MET A 30 0.90 6.86 0.46
CA MET A 30 1.49 8.04 -0.14
C MET A 30 2.93 8.25 0.35
N HIS A 31 3.17 8.12 1.66
CA HIS A 31 4.52 8.18 2.23
C HIS A 31 5.44 7.07 1.65
N ILE A 32 4.95 5.83 1.60
CA ILE A 32 5.69 4.71 0.99
C ILE A 32 6.01 5.01 -0.49
N ASN A 33 5.05 5.55 -1.24
CA ASN A 33 5.24 5.86 -2.66
C ASN A 33 6.19 7.06 -2.89
N ALA A 34 6.32 7.94 -1.91
CA ALA A 34 7.32 9.01 -1.89
C ALA A 34 8.73 8.49 -1.53
N GLY A 35 8.86 7.21 -1.15
CA GLY A 35 10.14 6.62 -0.72
C GLY A 35 10.47 6.87 0.75
N GLU A 36 9.48 7.20 1.58
CA GLU A 36 9.65 7.49 3.00
C GLU A 36 9.44 6.22 3.84
N ASP A 37 10.14 6.17 4.98
CA ASP A 37 9.94 5.13 5.99
C ASP A 37 8.67 5.40 6.81
N VAL A 38 7.87 4.36 7.02
CA VAL A 38 6.57 4.48 7.70
C VAL A 38 6.48 3.57 8.92
N PHE A 39 6.06 4.14 10.05
CA PHE A 39 5.65 3.41 11.24
C PHE A 39 4.14 3.47 11.42
N CYS A 40 3.43 2.37 11.10
CA CYS A 40 1.97 2.31 11.15
C CYS A 40 1.50 1.36 12.27
N VAL A 41 0.69 1.89 13.19
CA VAL A 41 0.02 1.09 14.23
C VAL A 41 -1.44 0.89 13.81
N ALA A 42 -1.80 -0.35 13.47
CA ALA A 42 -3.15 -0.69 13.06
C ALA A 42 -3.61 -2.04 13.65
N GLY A 43 -4.85 -2.06 14.14
CA GLY A 43 -5.50 -3.27 14.66
C GLY A 43 -5.69 -4.36 13.60
N THR A 44 -5.87 -5.62 14.01
CA THR A 44 -6.22 -6.72 13.09
C THR A 44 -7.46 -6.35 12.28
N SER A 45 -7.51 -6.79 11.03
CA SER A 45 -8.59 -6.47 10.08
C SER A 45 -8.71 -4.99 9.65
N MET A 46 -7.80 -4.10 10.07
CA MET A 46 -7.78 -2.70 9.61
C MET A 46 -7.04 -2.51 8.26
N GLY A 47 -6.88 -3.58 7.49
CA GLY A 47 -6.27 -3.59 6.15
C GLY A 47 -4.82 -3.12 6.09
N LYS A 48 -4.02 -3.43 7.12
CA LYS A 48 -2.56 -3.20 7.13
C LYS A 48 -1.82 -3.87 5.97
N THR A 49 -2.31 -5.02 5.47
CA THR A 49 -1.72 -5.71 4.32
C THR A 49 -1.69 -4.82 3.06
N LEU A 50 -2.74 -4.02 2.83
CA LEU A 50 -2.81 -3.12 1.68
C LEU A 50 -1.71 -2.05 1.73
N VAL A 51 -1.41 -1.53 2.93
CA VAL A 51 -0.33 -0.57 3.15
C VAL A 51 1.03 -1.21 2.85
N LEU A 52 1.29 -2.41 3.36
CA LEU A 52 2.55 -3.14 3.13
C LEU A 52 2.79 -3.43 1.64
N GLN A 53 1.71 -3.63 0.87
CA GLN A 53 1.78 -3.93 -0.56
C GLN A 53 1.73 -2.69 -1.46
N SER A 54 1.48 -1.49 -0.91
CA SER A 54 1.27 -0.27 -1.70
C SER A 54 2.47 0.10 -2.59
N GLY A 55 3.70 0.00 -2.07
CA GLY A 55 4.94 0.28 -2.79
C GLY A 55 5.12 -0.57 -4.07
N PRO A 56 5.16 -1.92 -3.98
CA PRO A 56 5.30 -2.75 -5.18
C PRO A 56 4.08 -2.63 -6.12
N ILE A 57 2.87 -2.40 -5.61
CA ILE A 57 1.69 -2.13 -6.43
C ILE A 57 1.88 -0.85 -7.26
N ALA A 58 2.35 0.23 -6.65
CA ALA A 58 2.60 1.50 -7.32
C ALA A 58 3.72 1.38 -8.37
N ALA A 59 4.81 0.69 -8.04
CA ALA A 59 5.89 0.40 -8.98
C ALA A 59 5.38 -0.37 -10.21
N GLN A 60 4.63 -1.46 -10.01
CA GLN A 60 4.02 -2.21 -11.10
C GLN A 60 3.08 -1.37 -11.96
N ALA A 61 2.29 -0.48 -11.34
CA ALA A 61 1.39 0.41 -12.05
C ALA A 61 2.13 1.44 -12.93
N ARG A 62 3.37 1.78 -12.58
CA ARG A 62 4.27 2.62 -13.40
C ARG A 62 5.04 1.84 -14.46
N GLY A 63 4.86 0.52 -14.56
CA GLY A 63 5.64 -0.34 -15.46
C GLY A 63 7.05 -0.66 -14.93
N GLU A 64 7.31 -0.39 -13.65
CA GLU A 64 8.58 -0.70 -12.98
C GLU A 64 8.54 -2.11 -12.36
N LYS A 65 9.72 -2.66 -12.08
CA LYS A 65 9.83 -3.92 -11.33
C LYS A 65 9.63 -3.67 -9.84
N GLY A 66 8.42 -3.90 -9.34
CA GLY A 66 8.12 -3.86 -7.90
C GLY A 66 8.44 -5.19 -7.21
N ILE A 67 9.46 -5.20 -6.34
CA ILE A 67 9.79 -6.34 -5.45
C ILE A 67 9.63 -5.87 -4.01
N ALA A 68 8.97 -6.66 -3.17
CA ALA A 68 8.88 -6.42 -1.73
C ALA A 68 9.39 -7.62 -0.95
N LEU A 69 10.16 -7.35 0.11
CA LEU A 69 10.56 -8.35 1.10
C LEU A 69 9.68 -8.17 2.34
N MET A 70 8.75 -9.10 2.56
CA MET A 70 7.90 -9.08 3.75
C MET A 70 8.52 -9.93 4.85
N ILE A 71 8.88 -9.29 5.96
CA ILE A 71 9.41 -9.97 7.14
C ILE A 71 8.26 -10.15 8.12
N VAL A 72 7.88 -11.41 8.33
CA VAL A 72 6.84 -11.80 9.28
C VAL A 72 7.43 -12.71 10.35
N PRO A 73 6.92 -12.65 11.59
CA PRO A 73 7.50 -13.41 12.70
C PRO A 73 7.30 -14.93 12.60
N THR A 74 6.32 -15.39 11.82
CA THR A 74 6.03 -16.82 11.65
C THR A 74 5.70 -17.15 10.20
N LYS A 75 5.93 -18.39 9.79
CA LYS A 75 5.66 -18.87 8.41
C LYS A 75 4.19 -19.15 8.11
N ILE A 76 3.34 -19.26 9.14
CA ILE A 76 1.92 -19.64 9.02
C ILE A 76 1.01 -18.40 8.83
N LEU A 77 1.57 -17.20 9.02
CA LEU A 77 0.89 -15.90 8.94
C LEU A 77 0.39 -15.57 7.53
#